data_AF-A0A357AI87-F1
#
_entry.id   AF-A0A357AI87-F1
#
_cell.length_a   1.000
_cell.length_b   1.000
_cell.length_c   1.000
_cell.angle_alpha   90.00
_cell.angle_beta   90.00
_cell.angle_gamma   90.00
#
_symmetry.space_group_name_H-M   'P 1'
#
loop_
_entity.id
_entity.type
_entity.pdbx_description
1 polymer ?
#
loop_
_entity_poly.entity_id
_entity_poly.type
_entity_poly.pdbx_seq_one_letter_code
_entity_poly.pdbx_strand_id
1 'polypeptide(L)'
;MCSIKKNFLMVLMTLLLLGMSIGSVSAASNVNVAIDGSPLSIEAANGAPYIDSANRTMVPIRVVSENLGAQVSWDASTQTATIDGSIKIEIGSNIIQTPYGQITMDTNAVVQDGRTYIPFRFIANALGYDATWTDSTSTADVITKSDLTISAAASLKNALEEVKALYLAQKPNAKVAISYGGSGALQQQIEQGAPADLFFSAATSNMKALQDKDLLDNNTIKNLLQNKVVMITPIDSTLSIGSFKDVTNDSIQKLALGEPTTVPAGKYGLQVFTYYNLADEAKAKAVYAKDVTEVLTWVASGNADAGVVYSTDAASSDKVKVITTAPEDSHDPVTYPGAVIKSTKQPVAAQDFLNFITSDLAKAVFVKYGFTVL
;
A
#
# COMPACT_ATOMS: atom_id res chain seq x y z
N MET A 1 -78.32 50.49 22.95
CA MET A 1 -78.92 50.31 24.29
C MET A 1 -78.87 48.84 24.65
N CYS A 2 -78.48 48.53 25.90
CA CYS A 2 -78.62 47.29 26.70
C CYS A 2 -78.78 45.92 25.99
N SER A 3 -77.87 44.95 26.13
CA SER A 3 -77.48 44.14 27.31
C SER A 3 -78.39 42.93 27.59
N ILE A 4 -77.75 41.78 27.91
CA ILE A 4 -78.23 40.66 28.78
C ILE A 4 -79.23 39.67 28.12
N LYS A 5 -79.21 38.32 28.24
CA LYS A 5 -78.52 37.28 29.05
C LYS A 5 -78.73 35.90 28.35
N LYS A 6 -77.71 35.05 28.22
CA LYS A 6 -77.37 33.83 29.03
C LYS A 6 -78.28 32.58 28.92
N ASN A 7 -77.63 31.50 28.44
CA ASN A 7 -77.51 30.12 28.97
C ASN A 7 -78.70 29.14 28.84
N PHE A 8 -78.58 28.05 28.05
CA PHE A 8 -77.99 26.69 28.34
C PHE A 8 -79.10 25.75 28.84
N LEU A 9 -79.37 24.51 28.41
CA LEU A 9 -78.77 23.48 27.54
C LEU A 9 -79.76 22.28 27.55
N MET A 10 -80.01 21.59 26.43
CA MET A 10 -79.97 20.10 26.33
C MET A 10 -80.46 19.51 24.98
N VAL A 11 -79.84 18.36 24.65
CA VAL A 11 -80.24 17.25 23.75
C VAL A 11 -79.55 17.15 22.37
N LEU A 12 -78.51 16.32 22.36
CA LEU A 12 -78.22 15.16 21.49
C LEU A 12 -78.22 15.31 19.94
N MET A 13 -77.05 15.15 19.31
CA MET A 13 -76.97 14.60 17.96
C MET A 13 -75.63 13.89 17.72
N THR A 14 -75.70 12.58 17.56
CA THR A 14 -74.69 11.68 17.01
C THR A 14 -74.37 12.09 15.57
N LEU A 15 -73.10 12.35 15.25
CA LEU A 15 -72.62 12.38 13.87
C LEU A 15 -71.33 11.55 13.74
N LEU A 16 -71.47 10.45 13.01
CA LEU A 16 -70.40 9.61 12.48
C LEU A 16 -69.46 10.48 11.62
N LEU A 17 -68.20 10.63 12.02
CA LEU A 17 -67.15 11.15 11.14
C LEU A 17 -66.21 9.98 10.80
N LEU A 18 -66.28 9.57 9.54
CA LEU A 18 -65.38 8.60 8.93
C LEU A 18 -63.93 8.98 9.21
N GLY A 19 -63.18 8.02 9.77
CA GLY A 19 -61.73 8.07 9.79
C GLY A 19 -61.20 7.99 8.36
N MET A 20 -60.80 9.13 7.82
CA MET A 20 -59.81 9.15 6.76
C MET A 20 -58.46 8.94 7.42
N SER A 21 -57.98 7.69 7.36
CA SER A 21 -56.58 7.37 7.62
C SER A 21 -55.74 8.21 6.67
N ILE A 22 -55.05 9.21 7.20
CA ILE A 22 -53.92 9.82 6.51
C ILE A 22 -52.88 8.71 6.43
N GLY A 23 -52.84 8.02 5.30
CA GLY A 23 -51.73 7.12 5.00
C GLY A 23 -50.46 7.96 5.06
N SER A 24 -49.56 7.63 5.96
CA SER A 24 -48.21 8.18 5.98
C SER A 24 -47.57 7.84 4.65
N VAL A 25 -47.53 8.80 3.72
CA VAL A 25 -46.65 8.71 2.57
C VAL A 25 -45.24 8.76 3.15
N SER A 26 -44.58 7.61 3.24
CA SER A 26 -43.14 7.56 3.51
C SER A 26 -42.47 8.37 2.42
N ALA A 27 -41.94 9.55 2.78
CA ALA A 27 -41.06 10.29 1.89
C ALA A 27 -39.93 9.35 1.49
N ALA A 28 -39.72 9.14 0.20
CA ALA A 28 -38.54 8.45 -0.28
C ALA A 28 -37.33 9.11 0.38
N SER A 29 -36.55 8.35 1.13
CA SER A 29 -35.35 8.85 1.78
C SER A 29 -34.36 9.23 0.69
N ASN A 30 -34.34 10.51 0.32
CA ASN A 30 -33.39 11.06 -0.63
C ASN A 30 -32.00 10.91 -0.03
N VAL A 31 -31.20 10.01 -0.59
CA VAL A 31 -29.81 9.81 -0.20
C VAL A 31 -28.93 10.75 -1.02
N ASN A 32 -28.02 11.42 -0.34
CA ASN A 32 -27.05 12.29 -0.97
C ASN A 32 -25.71 11.57 -1.10
N VAL A 33 -24.93 11.98 -2.09
CA VAL A 33 -23.55 11.54 -2.29
C VAL A 33 -22.63 12.75 -2.35
N ALA A 34 -21.41 12.60 -1.85
CA ALA A 34 -20.41 13.66 -1.83
C ALA A 34 -19.00 13.10 -2.06
N ILE A 35 -18.08 14.01 -2.41
CA ILE A 35 -16.64 13.78 -2.43
C ILE A 35 -15.98 14.90 -1.62
N ASP A 36 -15.29 14.55 -0.55
CA ASP A 36 -14.69 15.47 0.42
C ASP A 36 -15.67 16.55 0.91
N GLY A 37 -16.91 16.14 1.19
CA GLY A 37 -18.00 17.01 1.63
C GLY A 37 -18.63 17.88 0.54
N SER A 38 -18.11 17.86 -0.69
CA SER A 38 -18.70 18.56 -1.83
C SER A 38 -19.81 17.69 -2.44
N PRO A 39 -21.07 18.17 -2.51
CA PRO A 39 -22.16 17.38 -3.05
C PRO A 39 -21.90 16.98 -4.50
N LEU A 40 -22.05 15.69 -4.79
CA LEU A 40 -21.92 15.16 -6.14
C LEU A 40 -23.29 15.23 -6.83
N SER A 41 -23.42 16.12 -7.82
CA SER A 41 -24.65 16.23 -8.60
C SER A 41 -24.72 15.11 -9.63
N ILE A 42 -25.78 14.30 -9.56
CA ILE A 42 -26.05 13.24 -10.52
C ILE A 42 -27.22 13.67 -11.39
N GLU A 43 -26.97 13.86 -12.69
CA GLU A 43 -28.04 14.11 -13.64
C GLU A 43 -29.01 12.93 -13.67
N ALA A 44 -30.33 13.20 -13.75
CA ALA A 44 -31.35 12.16 -13.70
C ALA A 44 -31.15 11.05 -14.76
N ALA A 45 -30.59 11.38 -15.93
CA ALA A 45 -30.27 10.42 -17.00
C ALA A 45 -29.17 9.41 -16.63
N ASN A 46 -28.41 9.68 -15.57
CA ASN A 46 -27.35 8.82 -15.05
C ASN A 46 -27.80 7.95 -13.88
N GLY A 47 -29.09 8.04 -13.49
CA GLY A 47 -29.68 7.33 -12.37
C GLY A 47 -29.64 8.14 -11.08
N ALA A 48 -30.36 7.68 -10.05
CA ALA A 48 -30.37 8.29 -8.72
C ALA A 48 -29.88 7.31 -7.66
N PRO A 49 -29.17 7.77 -6.60
CA PRO A 49 -28.87 6.97 -5.43
C PRO A 49 -30.14 6.49 -4.72
N TYR A 50 -30.10 5.31 -4.10
CA TYR A 50 -31.19 4.79 -3.27
C TYR A 50 -30.67 3.92 -2.14
N ILE A 51 -31.51 3.61 -1.14
CA ILE A 51 -31.22 2.62 -0.10
C ILE A 51 -31.86 1.29 -0.48
N ASP A 52 -31.08 0.21 -0.52
CA ASP A 52 -31.60 -1.13 -0.77
C ASP A 52 -32.19 -1.80 0.50
N SER A 53 -32.69 -3.03 0.36
CA SER A 53 -33.24 -3.80 1.48
C SER A 53 -32.21 -4.20 2.54
N ALA A 54 -30.91 -4.15 2.22
CA ALA A 54 -29.81 -4.38 3.16
C ALA A 54 -29.35 -3.08 3.86
N ASN A 55 -30.11 -1.99 3.69
CA ASN A 55 -29.80 -0.66 4.21
C ASN A 55 -28.44 -0.16 3.70
N ARG A 56 -28.18 -0.34 2.40
CA ARG A 56 -26.98 0.15 1.71
C ARG A 56 -27.33 1.21 0.69
N THR A 57 -26.53 2.27 0.67
CA THR A 57 -26.57 3.32 -0.35
C THR A 57 -26.04 2.76 -1.67
N MET A 58 -26.97 2.45 -2.58
CA MET A 58 -26.69 2.01 -3.93
C MET A 58 -26.55 3.21 -4.84
N VAL A 59 -25.51 3.22 -5.66
CA VAL A 59 -25.21 4.31 -6.60
C VAL A 59 -24.79 3.78 -7.97
N PRO A 60 -25.06 4.52 -9.06
CA PRO A 60 -24.56 4.15 -10.37
C PRO A 60 -23.03 4.16 -10.37
N ILE A 61 -22.41 3.00 -10.64
CA ILE A 61 -20.96 2.81 -10.53
C ILE A 61 -20.17 3.86 -11.33
N ARG A 62 -20.63 4.14 -12.56
CA ARG A 62 -20.01 5.09 -13.48
C ARG A 62 -19.88 6.48 -12.89
N VAL A 63 -20.92 6.95 -12.21
CA VAL A 63 -20.99 8.33 -11.72
C VAL A 63 -19.93 8.59 -10.65
N VAL A 64 -19.80 7.70 -9.68
CA VAL A 64 -18.82 7.87 -8.61
C VAL A 64 -17.41 7.62 -9.12
N SER A 65 -17.19 6.56 -9.90
CA SER A 65 -15.86 6.23 -10.44
C SER A 65 -15.28 7.33 -11.34
N GLU A 66 -16.07 7.86 -12.28
CA GLU A 66 -15.59 8.88 -13.22
C GLU A 66 -15.34 10.24 -12.55
N ASN A 67 -16.12 10.60 -11.52
CA ASN A 67 -15.85 11.80 -10.72
C ASN A 67 -14.60 11.66 -9.83
N LEU A 68 -14.14 10.43 -9.58
CA LEU A 68 -12.86 10.13 -8.95
C LEU A 68 -11.72 9.97 -9.97
N GLY A 69 -11.97 10.26 -11.25
CA GLY A 69 -10.99 10.22 -12.34
C GLY A 69 -10.79 8.86 -13.02
N ALA A 70 -11.52 7.82 -12.58
CA ALA A 70 -11.43 6.49 -13.17
C ALA A 70 -12.31 6.34 -14.42
N GLN A 71 -12.09 5.29 -15.21
CA GLN A 71 -12.85 5.00 -16.42
C GLN A 71 -13.68 3.74 -16.28
N VAL A 72 -14.95 3.76 -16.70
CA VAL A 72 -15.85 2.60 -16.61
C VAL A 72 -16.21 2.05 -17.98
N SER A 73 -15.96 0.76 -18.18
CA SER A 73 -16.37 0.00 -19.35
C SER A 73 -17.41 -1.08 -18.99
N TRP A 74 -18.16 -1.54 -19.99
CA TRP A 74 -19.21 -2.54 -19.84
C TRP A 74 -19.02 -3.67 -20.86
N ASP A 75 -19.00 -4.91 -20.37
CA ASP A 75 -19.05 -6.11 -21.20
C ASP A 75 -20.47 -6.72 -21.10
N ALA A 76 -21.20 -6.68 -22.22
CA ALA A 76 -22.55 -7.21 -22.29
C ALA A 76 -22.61 -8.74 -22.31
N SER A 77 -21.54 -9.41 -22.77
CA SER A 77 -21.49 -10.87 -22.88
C SER A 77 -21.34 -11.55 -21.53
N THR A 78 -20.57 -10.93 -20.63
CA THR A 78 -20.34 -11.40 -19.26
C THR A 78 -21.09 -10.59 -18.20
N GLN A 79 -21.91 -9.62 -18.62
CA GLN A 79 -22.60 -8.68 -17.73
C GLN A 79 -21.66 -8.09 -16.67
N THR A 80 -20.52 -7.57 -17.11
CA THR A 80 -19.46 -7.11 -16.21
C THR A 80 -19.17 -5.63 -16.41
N ALA A 81 -19.26 -4.84 -15.33
CA ALA A 81 -18.70 -3.49 -15.29
C ALA A 81 -17.23 -3.55 -14.89
N THR A 82 -16.37 -2.80 -15.57
CA THR A 82 -14.93 -2.76 -15.27
C THR A 82 -14.45 -1.33 -15.08
N ILE A 83 -13.82 -1.04 -13.94
CA ILE A 83 -13.16 0.24 -13.65
C ILE A 83 -11.66 0.12 -13.96
N ASP A 84 -11.10 1.08 -14.71
CA ASP A 84 -9.70 1.17 -15.12
C ASP A 84 -9.13 -0.15 -15.68
N GLY A 85 -9.97 -0.88 -16.41
CA GLY A 85 -9.63 -2.15 -17.06
C GLY A 85 -9.35 -3.33 -16.12
N SER A 86 -9.37 -3.13 -14.80
CA SER A 86 -8.77 -4.08 -13.85
C SER A 86 -9.65 -4.40 -12.63
N ILE A 87 -10.52 -3.49 -12.22
CA ILE A 87 -11.49 -3.72 -11.16
C ILE A 87 -12.79 -4.20 -11.80
N LYS A 88 -13.15 -5.48 -11.61
CA LYS A 88 -14.29 -6.11 -12.27
C LYS A 88 -15.43 -6.39 -11.31
N ILE A 89 -16.63 -6.06 -11.75
CA ILE A 89 -17.88 -6.25 -11.01
C ILE A 89 -18.88 -6.95 -11.94
N GLU A 90 -19.17 -8.21 -11.64
CA GLU A 90 -20.19 -9.00 -12.35
C GLU A 90 -21.58 -8.75 -11.74
N ILE A 91 -22.58 -8.52 -12.58
CA ILE A 91 -23.96 -8.37 -12.12
C ILE A 91 -24.46 -9.64 -11.43
N GLY A 92 -25.17 -9.48 -10.31
CA GLY A 92 -25.64 -10.59 -9.49
C GLY A 92 -24.61 -11.12 -8.49
N SER A 93 -23.36 -10.66 -8.55
CA SER A 93 -22.31 -10.99 -7.60
C SER A 93 -22.18 -9.91 -6.51
N ASN A 94 -21.80 -10.31 -5.30
CA ASN A 94 -21.33 -9.40 -4.27
C ASN A 94 -19.79 -9.28 -4.24
N ILE A 95 -19.08 -9.81 -5.25
CA ILE A 95 -17.62 -9.77 -5.29
C ILE A 95 -17.15 -8.71 -6.28
N ILE A 96 -16.24 -7.85 -5.82
CA ILE A 96 -15.40 -7.03 -6.68
C ILE A 96 -14.04 -7.72 -6.82
N GLN A 97 -13.64 -8.02 -8.05
CA GLN A 97 -12.31 -8.53 -8.35
C GLN A 97 -11.38 -7.35 -8.62
N THR A 98 -10.26 -7.26 -7.90
CA THR A 98 -9.20 -6.27 -8.14
C THR A 98 -7.89 -7.00 -8.50
N PRO A 99 -6.89 -6.30 -9.06
CA PRO A 99 -5.55 -6.87 -9.25
C PRO A 99 -4.89 -7.41 -7.98
N TYR A 100 -5.36 -6.96 -6.81
CA TYR A 100 -4.72 -7.22 -5.52
C TYR A 100 -5.53 -8.18 -4.63
N GLY A 101 -6.66 -8.69 -5.11
CA GLY A 101 -7.54 -9.57 -4.37
C GLY A 101 -9.02 -9.26 -4.57
N GLN A 102 -9.87 -9.96 -3.81
CA GLN A 102 -11.32 -9.78 -3.86
C GLN A 102 -11.80 -8.90 -2.71
N ILE A 103 -12.79 -8.05 -3.00
CA ILE A 103 -13.54 -7.29 -1.99
C ILE A 103 -14.98 -7.84 -1.99
N THR A 104 -15.44 -8.29 -0.82
CA THR A 104 -16.81 -8.78 -0.65
C THR A 104 -17.73 -7.65 -0.20
N MET A 105 -18.74 -7.39 -1.01
CA MET A 105 -19.80 -6.43 -0.75
C MET A 105 -20.90 -7.03 0.13
N ASP A 106 -21.65 -6.15 0.77
CA ASP A 106 -22.77 -6.51 1.66
C ASP A 106 -24.04 -6.95 0.89
N THR A 107 -24.13 -6.60 -0.38
CA THR A 107 -25.26 -6.87 -1.28
C THR A 107 -24.74 -7.01 -2.70
N ASN A 108 -25.54 -7.57 -3.60
CA ASN A 108 -25.12 -7.86 -4.96
C ASN A 108 -25.11 -6.60 -5.83
N ALA A 109 -24.24 -6.61 -6.85
CA ALA A 109 -24.34 -5.67 -7.96
C ALA A 109 -25.64 -5.94 -8.73
N VAL A 110 -26.39 -4.88 -9.06
CA VAL A 110 -27.66 -4.99 -9.79
C VAL A 110 -27.68 -4.07 -10.98
N VAL A 111 -28.56 -4.37 -11.94
CA VAL A 111 -28.90 -3.45 -13.02
C VAL A 111 -30.28 -2.88 -12.76
N GLN A 112 -30.37 -1.56 -12.71
CA GLN A 112 -31.62 -0.82 -12.63
C GLN A 112 -31.60 0.30 -13.65
N ASP A 113 -32.67 0.43 -14.45
CA ASP A 113 -32.80 1.44 -15.50
C ASP A 113 -31.61 1.49 -16.47
N GLY A 114 -31.04 0.32 -16.79
CA GLY A 114 -29.88 0.20 -17.69
C GLY A 114 -28.57 0.74 -17.09
N ARG A 115 -28.49 0.87 -15.77
CA ARG A 115 -27.28 1.29 -15.04
C ARG A 115 -26.88 0.22 -14.02
N THR A 116 -25.58 0.02 -13.86
CA THR A 116 -25.02 -0.86 -12.83
C THR A 116 -24.96 -0.11 -11.51
N TYR A 117 -25.60 -0.68 -10.49
CA TYR A 117 -25.63 -0.17 -9.13
C TYR A 117 -24.88 -1.10 -8.19
N ILE A 118 -24.00 -0.53 -7.36
CA ILE A 118 -23.36 -1.21 -6.24
C ILE A 118 -23.33 -0.30 -5.02
N PRO A 119 -23.02 -0.80 -3.81
CA PRO A 119 -22.95 0.06 -2.65
C PRO A 119 -21.79 1.04 -2.75
N PHE A 120 -22.10 2.31 -2.48
CA PHE A 120 -21.19 3.46 -2.56
C PHE A 120 -19.82 3.21 -1.92
N ARG A 121 -19.83 2.68 -0.68
CA ARG A 121 -18.60 2.39 0.09
C ARG A 121 -17.64 1.48 -0.68
N PHE A 122 -18.14 0.48 -1.39
CA PHE A 122 -17.26 -0.47 -2.08
C PHE A 122 -16.69 0.09 -3.39
N ILE A 123 -17.33 1.09 -3.99
CA ILE A 123 -16.72 1.86 -5.10
C ILE A 123 -15.51 2.62 -4.58
N ALA A 124 -15.70 3.36 -3.47
CA ALA A 124 -14.61 4.11 -2.83
C ALA A 124 -13.46 3.19 -2.44
N ASN A 125 -13.75 2.10 -1.73
CA ASN A 125 -12.73 1.16 -1.26
C ASN A 125 -12.00 0.46 -2.41
N ALA A 126 -12.71 0.07 -3.48
CA ALA A 126 -12.07 -0.54 -4.64
C ALA A 126 -11.11 0.42 -5.35
N LEU A 127 -11.37 1.73 -5.23
CA LEU A 127 -10.50 2.80 -5.71
C LEU A 127 -9.51 3.27 -4.63
N GLY A 128 -9.40 2.61 -3.47
CA GLY A 128 -8.43 2.95 -2.44
C GLY A 128 -8.80 4.15 -1.55
N TYR A 129 -10.06 4.59 -1.57
CA TYR A 129 -10.57 5.69 -0.76
C TYR A 129 -11.50 5.20 0.35
N ASP A 130 -11.49 5.89 1.48
CA ASP A 130 -12.45 5.61 2.55
C ASP A 130 -13.81 6.25 2.24
N ALA A 131 -14.86 5.77 2.90
CA ALA A 131 -16.21 6.32 2.78
C ALA A 131 -16.85 6.51 4.15
N THR A 132 -17.52 7.65 4.32
CA THR A 132 -18.23 8.00 5.55
C THR A 132 -19.72 8.20 5.29
N TRP A 133 -20.51 8.15 6.37
CA TRP A 133 -21.94 8.39 6.34
C TRP A 133 -22.31 9.47 7.36
N THR A 134 -23.08 10.47 6.92
CA THR A 134 -23.61 11.54 7.78
C THR A 134 -25.13 11.38 7.90
N ASP A 135 -25.60 10.98 9.09
CA ASP A 135 -27.03 10.70 9.33
C ASP A 135 -27.93 11.92 9.13
N SER A 136 -27.51 13.09 9.61
CA SER A 136 -28.33 14.32 9.60
C SER A 136 -28.70 14.79 8.20
N THR A 137 -27.86 14.48 7.20
CA THR A 137 -28.06 14.84 5.80
C THR A 137 -28.28 13.62 4.91
N SER A 138 -28.27 12.41 5.47
CA SER A 138 -28.29 11.15 4.73
C SER A 138 -27.28 11.14 3.58
N THR A 139 -26.04 11.54 3.87
CA THR A 139 -24.99 11.71 2.87
C THR A 139 -23.93 10.62 3.00
N ALA A 140 -23.68 9.88 1.91
CA ALA A 140 -22.50 9.05 1.75
C ALA A 140 -21.38 9.87 1.10
N ASP A 141 -20.21 9.94 1.73
CA ASP A 141 -19.11 10.82 1.29
C ASP A 141 -17.84 10.02 1.07
N VAL A 142 -17.18 10.21 -0.07
CA VAL A 142 -15.84 9.65 -0.33
C VAL A 142 -14.81 10.58 0.28
N ILE A 143 -13.92 10.03 1.10
CA ILE A 143 -12.81 10.78 1.68
C ILE A 143 -11.56 10.50 0.85
N THR A 144 -11.17 11.46 0.01
CA THR A 144 -10.00 11.29 -0.87
C THR A 144 -8.70 11.71 -0.19
N LYS A 145 -8.81 12.41 0.94
CA LYS A 145 -7.68 12.79 1.80
C LYS A 145 -7.28 11.63 2.68
N SER A 146 -6.01 11.23 2.57
CA SER A 146 -5.38 10.27 3.49
C SER A 146 -4.02 10.79 3.94
N ASP A 147 -3.75 10.81 5.24
CA ASP A 147 -2.47 11.24 5.81
C ASP A 147 -1.65 10.02 6.29
N LEU A 148 -1.01 9.30 5.38
CA LEU A 148 -0.29 8.07 5.71
C LEU A 148 1.06 8.36 6.38
N THR A 149 1.36 7.64 7.46
CA THR A 149 2.68 7.61 8.10
C THR A 149 3.33 6.25 7.89
N ILE A 150 4.53 6.23 7.32
CA ILE A 150 5.23 5.00 6.94
C ILE A 150 6.55 4.93 7.68
N SER A 151 6.82 3.83 8.37
CA SER A 151 8.15 3.51 8.90
C SER A 151 8.88 2.63 7.90
N ALA A 152 10.02 3.07 7.39
CA ALA A 152 10.75 2.34 6.34
C ALA A 152 12.24 2.21 6.63
N ALA A 153 12.82 1.07 6.26
CA ALA A 153 14.26 0.87 6.29
C ALA A 153 14.99 1.99 5.54
N ALA A 154 16.08 2.51 6.12
CA ALA A 154 16.83 3.62 5.52
C ALA A 154 17.33 3.33 4.09
N SER A 155 17.65 2.07 3.77
CA SER A 155 18.07 1.63 2.45
C SER A 155 16.98 1.73 1.37
N LEU A 156 15.71 1.85 1.75
CA LEU A 156 14.59 2.04 0.81
C LEU A 156 14.39 3.51 0.40
N LYS A 157 15.09 4.47 1.03
CA LYS A 157 14.79 5.91 0.93
C LYS A 157 14.68 6.42 -0.50
N ASN A 158 15.71 6.20 -1.32
CA ASN A 158 15.72 6.78 -2.67
C ASN A 158 14.61 6.18 -3.55
N ALA A 159 14.39 4.87 -3.46
CA ALA A 159 13.31 4.20 -4.20
C ALA A 159 11.92 4.62 -3.71
N LEU A 160 11.70 4.68 -2.39
CA LEU A 160 10.41 5.04 -1.81
C LEU A 160 10.02 6.49 -2.04
N GLU A 161 10.96 7.43 -2.13
CA GLU A 161 10.61 8.82 -2.50
C GLU A 161 10.11 8.91 -3.96
N GLU A 162 10.70 8.16 -4.89
CA GLU A 162 10.20 8.11 -6.28
C GLU A 162 8.85 7.37 -6.37
N VAL A 163 8.70 6.24 -5.67
CA VAL A 163 7.41 5.52 -5.57
C VAL A 163 6.34 6.43 -4.96
N LYS A 164 6.65 7.15 -3.89
CA LYS A 164 5.75 8.11 -3.25
C LYS A 164 5.30 9.20 -4.22
N ALA A 165 6.22 9.76 -5.02
CA ALA A 165 5.86 10.76 -6.02
C ALA A 165 4.87 10.21 -7.06
N LEU A 166 5.09 8.98 -7.53
CA LEU A 166 4.17 8.30 -8.46
C LEU A 166 2.80 8.02 -7.81
N TYR A 167 2.77 7.60 -6.54
CA TYR A 167 1.53 7.41 -5.80
C TYR A 167 0.73 8.70 -5.65
N LEU A 168 1.40 9.80 -5.25
CA LEU A 168 0.76 11.10 -5.08
C LEU A 168 0.26 11.71 -6.40
N ALA A 169 0.86 11.33 -7.55
CA ALA A 169 0.33 11.70 -8.86
C ALA A 169 -1.03 11.04 -9.16
N GLN A 170 -1.28 9.82 -8.63
CA GLN A 170 -2.58 9.14 -8.72
C GLN A 170 -3.54 9.55 -7.61
N LYS A 171 -3.00 9.95 -6.45
CA LYS A 171 -3.75 10.33 -5.24
C LYS A 171 -3.38 11.76 -4.80
N PRO A 172 -3.78 12.81 -5.55
CA PRO A 172 -3.31 14.18 -5.32
C PRO A 172 -3.74 14.77 -3.97
N ASN A 173 -4.80 14.24 -3.36
CA ASN A 173 -5.31 14.68 -2.06
C ASN A 173 -4.70 13.91 -0.87
N ALA A 174 -3.89 12.88 -1.13
CA ALA A 174 -3.17 12.16 -0.09
C ALA A 174 -1.92 12.92 0.37
N LYS A 175 -1.48 12.62 1.58
CA LYS A 175 -0.15 12.94 2.10
C LYS A 175 0.51 11.65 2.57
N VAL A 176 1.81 11.56 2.32
CA VAL A 176 2.62 10.42 2.76
C VAL A 176 3.86 10.95 3.46
N ALA A 177 3.93 10.74 4.77
CA ALA A 177 5.10 11.01 5.59
C ALA A 177 5.87 9.70 5.81
N ILE A 178 7.16 9.68 5.48
CA ILE A 178 8.00 8.49 5.62
C ILE A 178 9.12 8.77 6.62
N SER A 179 9.16 7.98 7.68
CA SER A 179 10.21 7.94 8.69
C SER A 179 11.23 6.86 8.30
N TYR A 180 12.43 7.29 7.92
CA TYR A 180 13.52 6.40 7.55
C TYR A 180 14.45 6.13 8.73
N GLY A 181 14.83 4.87 8.92
CA GLY A 181 15.73 4.50 10.02
C GLY A 181 16.20 3.05 9.95
N GLY A 182 16.99 2.64 10.95
CA GLY A 182 17.34 1.24 11.13
C GLY A 182 16.09 0.42 11.43
N SER A 183 15.83 -0.65 10.68
CA SER A 183 14.57 -1.40 10.79
C SER A 183 14.30 -1.93 12.19
N GLY A 184 15.32 -2.34 12.95
CA GLY A 184 15.15 -2.75 14.36
C GLY A 184 14.74 -1.59 15.28
N ALA A 185 15.29 -0.38 15.08
CA ALA A 185 14.90 0.78 15.87
C ALA A 185 13.46 1.23 15.55
N LEU A 186 13.09 1.27 14.27
CA LEU A 186 11.72 1.57 13.85
C LEU A 186 10.73 0.52 14.36
N GLN A 187 11.12 -0.75 14.31
CA GLN A 187 10.35 -1.86 14.87
C GLN A 187 10.10 -1.66 16.37
N GLN A 188 11.13 -1.38 17.16
CA GLN A 188 10.98 -1.07 18.60
C GLN A 188 10.11 0.17 18.85
N GLN A 189 10.20 1.20 18.03
CA GLN A 189 9.33 2.38 18.13
C GLN A 189 7.85 2.00 17.92
N ILE A 190 7.55 1.17 16.93
CA ILE A 190 6.19 0.67 16.68
C ILE A 190 5.70 -0.15 17.88
N GLU A 191 6.54 -1.01 18.46
CA GLU A 191 6.19 -1.74 19.70
C GLU A 191 5.87 -0.83 20.87
N GLN A 192 6.52 0.33 20.94
CA GLN A 192 6.31 1.35 21.96
C GLN A 192 5.12 2.28 21.66
N GLY A 193 4.40 2.03 20.55
CA GLY A 193 3.21 2.78 20.18
C GLY A 193 3.47 4.01 19.31
N ALA A 194 4.64 4.13 18.68
CA ALA A 194 4.87 5.15 17.67
C ALA A 194 3.84 4.99 16.52
N PRO A 195 3.17 6.08 16.11
CA PRO A 195 2.16 5.99 15.07
C PRO A 195 2.79 5.66 13.72
N ALA A 196 2.29 4.59 13.09
CA ALA A 196 2.60 4.23 11.71
C ALA A 196 1.39 3.48 11.12
N ASP A 197 1.18 3.65 9.83
CA ASP A 197 0.16 2.95 9.04
C ASP A 197 0.77 1.78 8.28
N LEU A 198 2.03 1.91 7.84
CA LEU A 198 2.79 0.82 7.21
C LEU A 198 4.20 0.71 7.80
N PHE A 199 4.73 -0.51 7.77
CA PHE A 199 6.13 -0.79 8.08
C PHE A 199 6.80 -1.59 6.97
N PHE A 200 7.92 -1.09 6.47
CA PHE A 200 8.79 -1.75 5.50
C PHE A 200 10.16 -2.00 6.12
N SER A 201 10.47 -3.27 6.38
CA SER A 201 11.70 -3.70 7.05
C SER A 201 12.74 -4.18 6.05
N ALA A 202 14.03 -4.10 6.41
CA ALA A 202 15.13 -4.76 5.69
C ALA A 202 15.43 -6.18 6.21
N ALA A 203 14.60 -6.71 7.11
CA ALA A 203 14.72 -8.06 7.64
C ALA A 203 13.37 -8.63 8.09
N THR A 204 13.17 -9.93 7.85
CA THR A 204 11.97 -10.67 8.24
C THR A 204 11.83 -10.82 9.77
N SER A 205 12.94 -10.83 10.51
CA SER A 205 12.93 -10.91 11.98
C SER A 205 12.21 -9.73 12.63
N ASN A 206 12.35 -8.52 12.10
CA ASN A 206 11.65 -7.35 12.61
C ASN A 206 10.12 -7.46 12.40
N MET A 207 9.69 -8.00 11.27
CA MET A 207 8.27 -8.25 11.02
C MET A 207 7.73 -9.32 11.94
N LYS A 208 8.49 -10.40 12.14
CA LYS A 208 8.13 -11.49 13.05
C LYS A 208 7.94 -10.98 14.47
N ALA A 209 8.81 -10.12 14.96
CA ALA A 209 8.69 -9.51 16.28
C ALA A 209 7.38 -8.71 16.46
N LEU A 210 6.98 -7.93 15.44
CA LEU A 210 5.70 -7.19 15.47
C LEU A 210 4.48 -8.11 15.30
N GLN A 211 4.58 -9.10 14.42
CA GLN A 211 3.56 -10.13 14.21
C GLN A 211 3.29 -10.92 15.50
N ASP A 212 4.33 -11.31 16.23
CA ASP A 212 4.23 -12.06 17.49
C ASP A 212 3.56 -11.25 18.61
N LYS A 213 3.61 -9.92 18.49
CA LYS A 213 2.91 -8.98 19.36
C LYS A 213 1.56 -8.53 18.81
N ASP A 214 1.10 -9.13 17.71
CA ASP A 214 -0.17 -8.81 17.06
C ASP A 214 -0.30 -7.33 16.65
N LEU A 215 0.82 -6.71 16.26
CA LEU A 215 0.89 -5.29 15.87
C LEU A 215 0.76 -5.06 14.36
N LEU A 216 0.78 -6.12 13.56
CA LEU A 216 0.61 -6.07 12.10
C LEU A 216 -0.75 -6.66 11.71
N ASP A 217 -1.34 -6.16 10.62
CA ASP A 217 -2.36 -6.93 9.93
C ASP A 217 -1.66 -8.08 9.20
N ASN A 218 -1.76 -9.28 9.77
CA ASN A 218 -1.08 -10.47 9.29
C ASN A 218 -1.46 -10.88 7.86
N ASN A 219 -2.65 -10.49 7.38
CA ASN A 219 -3.07 -10.77 6.00
C ASN A 219 -2.35 -9.90 4.97
N THR A 220 -1.66 -8.86 5.43
CA THR A 220 -0.98 -7.88 4.58
C THR A 220 0.53 -8.08 4.53
N ILE A 221 1.09 -8.99 5.32
CA ILE A 221 2.52 -9.25 5.33
C ILE A 221 2.93 -9.84 3.97
N LYS A 222 3.79 -9.11 3.25
CA LYS A 222 4.33 -9.52 1.95
C LYS A 222 5.83 -9.32 1.94
N ASN A 223 6.56 -10.30 1.42
CA ASN A 223 7.95 -10.09 1.01
C ASN A 223 7.91 -9.33 -0.32
N LEU A 224 8.45 -8.11 -0.35
CA LEU A 224 8.30 -7.21 -1.50
C LEU A 224 9.53 -7.21 -2.38
N LEU A 225 10.69 -7.13 -1.73
CA LEU A 225 11.96 -6.96 -2.41
C LEU A 225 13.02 -7.88 -1.84
N GLN A 226 14.05 -8.12 -2.62
CA GLN A 226 15.32 -8.64 -2.15
C GLN A 226 16.45 -7.73 -2.61
N ASN A 227 17.48 -7.64 -1.80
CA ASN A 227 18.74 -7.02 -2.21
C ASN A 227 19.74 -8.11 -2.62
N LYS A 228 20.67 -7.76 -3.50
CA LYS A 228 21.66 -8.70 -4.03
C LYS A 228 23.01 -8.43 -3.40
N VAL A 229 23.68 -9.48 -2.96
CA VAL A 229 25.08 -9.40 -2.52
C VAL A 229 25.96 -9.41 -3.77
N VAL A 230 26.82 -8.41 -3.91
CA VAL A 230 27.67 -8.24 -5.08
C VAL A 230 29.11 -8.04 -4.67
N MET A 231 30.02 -8.49 -5.53
CA MET A 231 31.44 -8.17 -5.42
C MET A 231 31.75 -7.00 -6.36
N ILE A 232 32.47 -6.01 -5.85
CA ILE A 232 32.81 -4.78 -6.55
C ILE A 232 34.32 -4.58 -6.62
N THR A 233 34.76 -3.80 -7.60
CA THR A 233 36.13 -3.26 -7.72
C THR A 233 36.09 -1.76 -8.01
N PRO A 234 37.22 -1.04 -7.93
CA PRO A 234 37.32 0.29 -8.54
C PRO A 234 36.86 0.28 -10.00
N ILE A 235 36.26 1.38 -10.46
CA ILE A 235 35.70 1.49 -11.83
C ILE A 235 36.79 1.25 -12.91
N ASP A 236 37.98 1.75 -12.67
CA ASP A 236 39.17 1.68 -13.52
C ASP A 236 40.06 0.45 -13.24
N SER A 237 39.62 -0.45 -12.35
CA SER A 237 40.36 -1.68 -12.02
C SER A 237 40.64 -2.52 -13.27
N THR A 238 41.90 -2.92 -13.44
CA THR A 238 42.38 -3.82 -14.51
C THR A 238 42.44 -5.28 -14.07
N LEU A 239 41.93 -5.60 -12.88
CA LEU A 239 41.91 -6.97 -12.35
C LEU A 239 41.03 -7.85 -13.24
N SER A 240 41.57 -9.01 -13.63
CA SER A 240 40.83 -10.03 -14.37
C SER A 240 40.13 -10.98 -13.40
N ILE A 241 39.06 -10.49 -12.79
CA ILE A 241 38.22 -11.23 -11.84
C ILE A 241 36.76 -11.20 -12.29
N GLY A 242 36.05 -12.31 -12.15
CA GLY A 242 34.65 -12.47 -12.60
C GLY A 242 33.78 -13.30 -11.66
N SER A 243 34.34 -13.81 -10.55
CA SER A 243 33.61 -14.60 -9.58
C SER A 243 34.16 -14.40 -8.15
N PHE A 244 33.35 -14.75 -7.15
CA PHE A 244 33.81 -14.80 -5.76
C PHE A 244 34.97 -15.78 -5.54
N LYS A 245 35.15 -16.78 -6.43
CA LYS A 245 36.27 -17.74 -6.34
C LYS A 245 37.63 -17.08 -6.59
N ASP A 246 37.62 -15.96 -7.31
CA ASP A 246 38.83 -15.22 -7.67
C ASP A 246 39.40 -14.46 -6.46
N VAL A 247 38.76 -14.51 -5.28
CA VAL A 247 39.37 -14.05 -4.01
C VAL A 247 40.72 -14.70 -3.74
N THR A 248 40.95 -15.91 -4.27
CA THR A 248 42.22 -16.62 -4.19
C THR A 248 43.32 -16.00 -5.06
N ASN A 249 42.97 -15.19 -6.06
CA ASN A 249 43.94 -14.55 -6.96
C ASN A 249 44.87 -13.61 -6.19
N ASP A 250 46.18 -13.76 -6.39
CA ASP A 250 47.22 -12.93 -5.76
C ASP A 250 47.11 -11.45 -6.13
N SER A 251 46.39 -11.11 -7.20
CA SER A 251 46.12 -9.72 -7.53
C SER A 251 45.14 -9.03 -6.57
N ILE A 252 44.39 -9.80 -5.78
CA ILE A 252 43.59 -9.28 -4.66
C ILE A 252 44.43 -9.40 -3.40
N GLN A 253 44.91 -8.27 -2.88
CA GLN A 253 45.68 -8.16 -1.64
C GLN A 253 44.78 -7.73 -0.47
N LYS A 254 43.79 -6.89 -0.75
CA LYS A 254 42.82 -6.38 0.23
C LYS A 254 41.40 -6.57 -0.27
N LEU A 255 40.65 -7.40 0.43
CA LEU A 255 39.22 -7.58 0.27
C LEU A 255 38.49 -6.77 1.36
N ALA A 256 37.80 -5.70 0.99
CA ALA A 256 36.97 -4.97 1.94
C ALA A 256 35.67 -5.74 2.22
N LEU A 257 35.44 -6.08 3.50
CA LEU A 257 34.21 -6.71 3.98
C LEU A 257 33.64 -5.90 5.13
N GLY A 258 32.32 -5.89 5.31
CA GLY A 258 31.76 -5.49 6.59
C GLY A 258 32.18 -6.48 7.68
N GLU A 259 32.37 -6.02 8.92
CA GLU A 259 32.61 -6.91 10.07
C GLU A 259 31.45 -7.94 10.20
N PRO A 260 31.67 -9.25 9.96
CA PRO A 260 30.57 -10.22 9.81
C PRO A 260 29.68 -10.37 11.04
N THR A 261 30.19 -10.03 12.23
CA THR A 261 29.41 -10.09 13.48
C THR A 261 28.45 -8.91 13.68
N THR A 262 28.67 -7.78 12.97
CA THR A 262 27.91 -6.53 13.19
C THR A 262 27.34 -5.91 11.92
N VAL A 263 27.89 -6.24 10.76
CA VAL A 263 27.50 -5.71 9.45
C VAL A 263 26.88 -6.83 8.61
N PRO A 264 25.57 -6.80 8.32
CA PRO A 264 24.90 -7.86 7.56
C PRO A 264 25.53 -8.16 6.20
N ALA A 265 25.97 -7.15 5.44
CA ALA A 265 26.68 -7.35 4.17
C ALA A 265 27.97 -8.18 4.34
N GLY A 266 28.67 -8.00 5.46
CA GLY A 266 29.83 -8.80 5.85
C GLY A 266 29.48 -10.25 6.15
N LYS A 267 28.40 -10.48 6.91
CA LYS A 267 27.86 -11.82 7.19
C LYS A 267 27.52 -12.54 5.87
N TYR A 268 26.77 -11.87 5.00
CA TYR A 268 26.36 -12.46 3.72
C TYR A 268 27.57 -12.72 2.82
N GLY A 269 28.51 -11.78 2.71
CA GLY A 269 29.75 -12.00 1.97
C GLY A 269 30.53 -13.22 2.47
N LEU A 270 30.63 -13.39 3.78
CA LEU A 270 31.28 -14.57 4.36
C LEU A 270 30.50 -15.87 4.09
N GLN A 271 29.16 -15.84 4.07
CA GLN A 271 28.34 -16.99 3.64
C GLN A 271 28.65 -17.36 2.19
N VAL A 272 28.76 -16.38 1.29
CA VAL A 272 29.12 -16.61 -0.12
C VAL A 272 30.49 -17.28 -0.25
N PHE A 273 31.50 -16.79 0.47
CA PHE A 273 32.82 -17.43 0.45
C PHE A 273 32.80 -18.81 1.09
N THR A 274 32.01 -19.02 2.14
CA THR A 274 31.82 -20.34 2.77
C THR A 274 31.17 -21.33 1.81
N TYR A 275 30.17 -20.90 1.04
CA TYR A 275 29.52 -21.71 0.00
C TYR A 275 30.54 -22.22 -1.03
N TYR A 276 31.55 -21.40 -1.37
CA TYR A 276 32.63 -21.81 -2.26
C TYR A 276 33.79 -22.55 -1.58
N ASN A 277 33.73 -22.81 -0.27
CA ASN A 277 34.82 -23.34 0.56
C ASN A 277 36.07 -22.44 0.57
N LEU A 278 35.89 -21.12 0.53
CA LEU A 278 36.97 -20.11 0.44
C LEU A 278 36.96 -19.11 1.61
N ALA A 279 36.32 -19.47 2.71
CA ALA A 279 36.13 -18.57 3.84
C ALA A 279 37.47 -18.14 4.47
N ASP A 280 38.45 -19.04 4.55
CA ASP A 280 39.73 -18.75 5.21
C ASP A 280 40.63 -17.89 4.32
N GLU A 281 40.61 -18.12 3.01
CA GLU A 281 41.30 -17.30 2.01
C GLU A 281 40.72 -15.89 1.95
N ALA A 282 39.40 -15.77 2.01
CA ALA A 282 38.73 -14.47 2.10
C ALA A 282 39.11 -13.73 3.39
N LYS A 283 39.06 -14.40 4.55
CA LYS A 283 39.46 -13.82 5.84
C LYS A 283 40.92 -13.38 5.86
N ALA A 284 41.82 -14.14 5.24
CA ALA A 284 43.24 -13.81 5.19
C ALA A 284 43.52 -12.49 4.46
N LYS A 285 42.66 -12.13 3.50
CA LYS A 285 42.75 -10.87 2.73
C LYS A 285 41.79 -9.79 3.24
N ALA A 286 40.93 -10.12 4.21
CA ALA A 286 39.85 -9.25 4.63
C ALA A 286 40.34 -8.03 5.41
N VAL A 287 39.84 -6.86 5.01
CA VAL A 287 39.88 -5.64 5.82
C VAL A 287 38.45 -5.34 6.24
N TYR A 288 38.19 -5.40 7.54
CA TYR A 288 36.84 -5.27 8.09
C TYR A 288 36.46 -3.81 8.31
N ALA A 289 35.38 -3.40 7.66
CA ALA A 289 34.74 -2.10 7.78
C ALA A 289 33.62 -2.15 8.81
N LYS A 290 33.34 -1.01 9.44
CA LYS A 290 32.25 -0.87 10.43
C LYS A 290 30.86 -0.84 9.80
N ASP A 291 30.76 -0.56 8.50
CA ASP A 291 29.52 -0.54 7.73
C ASP A 291 29.79 -0.68 6.22
N VAL A 292 28.74 -0.90 5.43
CA VAL A 292 28.85 -1.10 3.97
C VAL A 292 29.26 0.18 3.22
N THR A 293 29.02 1.37 3.78
CA THR A 293 29.42 2.65 3.18
C THR A 293 30.94 2.79 3.22
N GLU A 294 31.56 2.35 4.32
CA GLU A 294 33.02 2.32 4.46
C GLU A 294 33.66 1.28 3.53
N VAL A 295 33.06 0.08 3.36
CA VAL A 295 33.47 -0.88 2.32
C VAL A 295 33.46 -0.22 0.93
N LEU A 296 32.33 0.39 0.57
CA LEU A 296 32.16 1.08 -0.72
C LEU A 296 33.21 2.19 -0.89
N THR A 297 33.48 2.97 0.16
CA THR A 297 34.47 4.06 0.15
C THR A 297 35.88 3.54 -0.08
N TRP A 298 36.28 2.45 0.57
CA TRP A 298 37.61 1.88 0.41
C TRP A 298 37.83 1.30 -0.98
N VAL A 299 36.82 0.64 -1.55
CA VAL A 299 36.89 0.15 -2.94
C VAL A 299 36.90 1.32 -3.91
N ALA A 300 36.02 2.31 -3.75
CA ALA A 300 35.94 3.48 -4.63
C ALA A 300 37.23 4.33 -4.65
N SER A 301 38.02 4.28 -3.57
CA SER A 301 39.30 4.99 -3.45
C SER A 301 40.52 4.15 -3.82
N GLY A 302 40.34 2.87 -4.18
CA GLY A 302 41.44 1.93 -4.44
C GLY A 302 42.22 1.52 -3.19
N ASN A 303 41.73 1.84 -1.99
CA ASN A 303 42.33 1.39 -0.73
C ASN A 303 42.11 -0.12 -0.47
N ALA A 304 41.10 -0.70 -1.12
CA ALA A 304 40.87 -2.13 -1.25
C ALA A 304 40.70 -2.51 -2.73
N ASP A 305 41.22 -3.67 -3.12
CA ASP A 305 41.24 -4.15 -4.50
C ASP A 305 39.85 -4.61 -4.96
N ALA A 306 39.11 -5.21 -4.03
CA ALA A 306 37.74 -5.62 -4.20
C ALA A 306 36.98 -5.48 -2.87
N GLY A 307 35.65 -5.53 -2.92
CA GLY A 307 34.83 -5.59 -1.72
C GLY A 307 33.47 -6.22 -1.95
N VAL A 308 32.78 -6.56 -0.87
CA VAL A 308 31.43 -7.13 -0.92
C VAL A 308 30.43 -6.17 -0.32
N VAL A 309 29.45 -5.77 -1.13
CA VAL A 309 28.40 -4.79 -0.80
C VAL A 309 27.05 -5.27 -1.31
N TYR A 310 25.99 -4.49 -1.12
CA TYR A 310 24.74 -4.73 -1.84
C TYR A 310 24.74 -4.07 -3.22
N SER A 311 23.96 -4.59 -4.17
CA SER A 311 23.78 -4.00 -5.50
C SER A 311 23.31 -2.54 -5.42
N THR A 312 22.44 -2.23 -4.46
CA THR A 312 21.97 -0.87 -4.19
C THR A 312 23.09 0.08 -3.78
N ASP A 313 24.06 -0.40 -2.98
CA ASP A 313 25.20 0.41 -2.55
C ASP A 313 26.15 0.65 -3.71
N ALA A 314 26.45 -0.40 -4.50
CA ALA A 314 27.26 -0.29 -5.69
C ALA A 314 26.65 0.72 -6.70
N ALA A 315 25.32 0.69 -6.88
CA ALA A 315 24.61 1.61 -7.76
C ALA A 315 24.62 3.08 -7.27
N SER A 316 24.94 3.32 -6.00
CA SER A 316 25.02 4.68 -5.43
C SER A 316 26.33 5.41 -5.75
N SER A 317 27.29 4.75 -6.40
CA SER A 317 28.62 5.28 -6.72
C SER A 317 29.00 4.99 -8.17
N ASP A 318 29.45 6.02 -8.88
CA ASP A 318 30.02 5.92 -10.24
C ASP A 318 31.50 5.49 -10.23
N LYS A 319 32.11 5.34 -9.05
CA LYS A 319 33.53 5.01 -8.86
C LYS A 319 33.83 3.53 -8.67
N VAL A 320 32.79 2.69 -8.66
CA VAL A 320 32.94 1.23 -8.55
C VAL A 320 32.19 0.54 -9.68
N LYS A 321 32.59 -0.69 -9.98
CA LYS A 321 31.83 -1.57 -10.87
C LYS A 321 31.53 -2.88 -10.16
N VAL A 322 30.34 -3.42 -10.42
CA VAL A 322 29.97 -4.78 -10.01
C VAL A 322 30.66 -5.77 -10.94
N ILE A 323 31.47 -6.67 -10.39
CA ILE A 323 32.13 -7.73 -11.16
C ILE A 323 31.28 -9.00 -11.24
N THR A 324 30.52 -9.29 -10.19
CA THR A 324 29.68 -10.49 -10.12
C THR A 324 28.62 -10.33 -9.03
N THR A 325 27.54 -11.09 -9.16
CA THR A 325 26.46 -11.19 -8.16
C THR A 325 26.55 -12.55 -7.49
N ALA A 326 26.33 -12.61 -6.18
CA ALA A 326 26.33 -13.86 -5.44
C ALA A 326 25.18 -14.77 -5.91
N PRO A 327 25.40 -16.10 -6.02
CA PRO A 327 24.30 -17.04 -6.23
C PRO A 327 23.26 -16.94 -5.11
N GLU A 328 21.97 -17.04 -5.44
CA GLU A 328 20.89 -16.90 -4.44
C GLU A 328 20.94 -17.96 -3.34
N ASP A 329 21.46 -19.15 -3.63
CA ASP A 329 21.62 -20.26 -2.68
C ASP A 329 22.90 -20.16 -1.83
N SER A 330 23.74 -19.15 -2.06
CA SER A 330 25.03 -19.00 -1.37
C SER A 330 24.99 -18.22 -0.06
N HIS A 331 23.85 -17.60 0.27
CA HIS A 331 23.67 -16.81 1.49
C HIS A 331 22.19 -16.77 1.91
N ASP A 332 21.90 -16.36 3.15
CA ASP A 332 20.49 -16.16 3.54
C ASP A 332 19.89 -14.99 2.72
N PRO A 333 18.60 -15.02 2.36
CA PRO A 333 18.01 -13.99 1.51
C PRO A 333 17.93 -12.63 2.23
N VAL A 334 18.29 -11.56 1.51
CA VAL A 334 18.22 -10.18 2.00
C VAL A 334 16.84 -9.60 1.70
N THR A 335 15.82 -10.14 2.38
CA THR A 335 14.40 -9.86 2.08
C THR A 335 13.86 -8.63 2.79
N TYR A 336 13.12 -7.81 2.05
CA TYR A 336 12.45 -6.60 2.53
C TYR A 336 10.94 -6.82 2.55
N PRO A 337 10.37 -7.25 3.68
CA PRO A 337 8.93 -7.36 3.83
C PRO A 337 8.27 -6.03 4.15
N GLY A 338 6.99 -5.92 3.79
CA GLY A 338 6.10 -4.82 4.16
C GLY A 338 4.76 -5.34 4.70
N ALA A 339 4.13 -4.55 5.56
CA ALA A 339 2.78 -4.82 6.06
C ALA A 339 2.08 -3.54 6.54
N VAL A 340 0.76 -3.61 6.65
CA VAL A 340 -0.07 -2.62 7.32
C VAL A 340 0.02 -2.82 8.83
N ILE A 341 0.12 -1.72 9.58
CA ILE A 341 0.08 -1.73 11.05
C ILE A 341 -1.37 -1.91 11.50
N LYS A 342 -1.61 -2.86 12.41
CA LYS A 342 -2.97 -3.23 12.86
C LYS A 342 -3.75 -2.07 13.46
N SER A 343 -3.06 -1.15 14.13
CA SER A 343 -3.67 0.00 14.82
C SER A 343 -3.96 1.20 13.90
N THR A 344 -3.64 1.10 12.60
CA THR A 344 -3.88 2.17 11.61
C THR A 344 -5.31 2.69 11.68
N LYS A 345 -5.46 4.00 11.50
CA LYS A 345 -6.77 4.65 11.34
C LYS A 345 -7.16 4.81 9.87
N GLN A 346 -6.32 4.34 8.95
CA GLN A 346 -6.49 4.48 7.51
C GLN A 346 -6.26 3.15 6.80
N PRO A 347 -6.97 2.06 7.18
CA PRO A 347 -6.70 0.72 6.66
C PRO A 347 -6.89 0.63 5.14
N VAL A 348 -7.87 1.34 4.57
CA VAL A 348 -8.13 1.34 3.12
C VAL A 348 -6.97 2.01 2.37
N ALA A 349 -6.58 3.22 2.78
CA ALA A 349 -5.48 3.95 2.14
C ALA A 349 -4.12 3.27 2.37
N ALA A 350 -3.91 2.66 3.55
CA ALA A 350 -2.69 1.90 3.83
C ALA A 350 -2.58 0.66 2.94
N GLN A 351 -3.69 -0.07 2.77
CA GLN A 351 -3.75 -1.20 1.85
C GLN A 351 -3.57 -0.76 0.40
N ASP A 352 -4.14 0.38 -0.01
CA ASP A 352 -3.96 0.95 -1.34
C ASP A 352 -2.50 1.28 -1.63
N PHE A 353 -1.78 1.91 -0.68
CA PHE A 353 -0.34 2.15 -0.82
C PHE A 353 0.46 0.85 -0.88
N LEU A 354 0.12 -0.16 -0.07
CA LEU A 354 0.76 -1.48 -0.12
C LEU A 354 0.44 -2.24 -1.43
N ASN A 355 -0.70 -1.96 -2.06
CA ASN A 355 -1.00 -2.48 -3.38
C ASN A 355 -0.16 -1.74 -4.44
N PHE A 356 -0.12 -0.42 -4.35
CA PHE A 356 0.64 0.44 -5.25
C PHE A 356 2.13 0.09 -5.28
N ILE A 357 2.76 -0.18 -4.12
CA ILE A 357 4.18 -0.57 -4.05
C ILE A 357 4.47 -1.89 -4.80
N THR A 358 3.45 -2.71 -5.05
CA THR A 358 3.54 -3.96 -5.83
C THR A 358 3.11 -3.82 -7.29
N SER A 359 2.70 -2.62 -7.71
CA SER A 359 2.35 -2.31 -9.09
C SER A 359 3.57 -2.32 -10.01
N ASP A 360 3.36 -2.52 -11.32
CA ASP A 360 4.45 -2.52 -12.29
C ASP A 360 5.25 -1.21 -12.32
N LEU A 361 4.58 -0.08 -12.05
CA LEU A 361 5.22 1.24 -11.92
C LEU A 361 6.22 1.26 -10.75
N ALA A 362 5.78 0.84 -9.56
CA ALA A 362 6.65 0.82 -8.39
C ALA A 362 7.76 -0.22 -8.53
N LYS A 363 7.45 -1.40 -9.09
CA LYS A 363 8.43 -2.46 -9.38
C LYS A 363 9.55 -1.97 -10.29
N ALA A 364 9.22 -1.22 -11.35
CA ALA A 364 10.22 -0.63 -12.25
C ALA A 364 11.18 0.32 -11.51
N VAL A 365 10.66 1.12 -10.56
CA VAL A 365 11.48 1.98 -9.71
C VAL A 365 12.41 1.16 -8.83
N PHE A 366 11.92 0.12 -8.16
CA PHE A 366 12.78 -0.73 -7.32
C PHE A 366 13.90 -1.41 -8.12
N VAL A 367 13.59 -1.91 -9.32
CA VAL A 367 14.60 -2.49 -10.23
C VAL A 367 15.63 -1.45 -10.65
N LYS A 368 15.20 -0.22 -11.00
CA LYS A 368 16.09 0.92 -11.30
C LYS A 368 17.06 1.21 -10.16
N TYR A 369 16.62 1.06 -8.90
CA TYR A 369 17.45 1.24 -7.72
C TYR A 369 18.25 -0.01 -7.30
N GLY A 370 18.17 -1.11 -8.04
CA GLY A 370 19.00 -2.29 -7.84
C GLY A 370 18.41 -3.38 -6.93
N PHE A 371 17.13 -3.27 -6.57
CA PHE A 371 16.41 -4.34 -5.87
C PHE A 371 15.89 -5.40 -6.85
N THR A 372 15.83 -6.64 -6.40
CA THR A 372 14.96 -7.68 -6.98
C THR A 372 13.56 -7.50 -6.44
N VAL A 373 12.55 -7.58 -7.29
CA VAL A 373 11.13 -7.63 -6.88
C VAL A 373 10.72 -9.09 -6.71
N LEU A 374 9.97 -9.38 -5.64
CA LEU A 374 9.45 -10.72 -5.33
C LEU A 374 8.03 -10.97 -5.82
#